data_AF-A0A954W0H0-F1
#
_entry.id   AF-A0A954W0H0-F1
#
_cell.length_a   1.000
_cell.length_b   1.000
_cell.length_c   1.000
_cell.angle_alpha   90.00
_cell.angle_beta   90.00
_cell.angle_gamma   90.00
#
_symmetry.space_group_name_H-M   'P 1'
#
loop_
_entity.id
_entity.type
_entity.pdbx_description
1 polymer ?
#
loop_
_entity_poly.entity_id
_entity_poly.type
_entity_poly.pdbx_seq_one_letter_code
_entity_poly.pdbx_strand_id
1 'polypeptide(L)' 'NSTWGTGDWNGDGEFDTSDMVLAFQDGGYELGPRPAVVPEPNTALGLLAAGGLTLTASRRRHK' A
#
# COMPACT_ATOMS: atom_id res chain seq x y z
N ASN A 1 1.88 -7.21 19.07
CA ASN A 1 1.68 -6.79 17.68
C ASN A 1 2.88 -6.02 17.13
N SER A 2 3.55 -6.65 16.18
CA SER A 2 4.77 -6.22 15.51
C SER A 2 4.48 -5.90 14.04
N THR A 3 5.38 -5.14 13.42
CA THR A 3 5.35 -4.85 11.98
C THR A 3 6.64 -5.34 11.35
N TRP A 4 6.69 -5.39 10.01
CA TRP A 4 7.89 -5.81 9.28
C TRP A 4 9.14 -5.01 9.68
N GLY A 5 8.99 -3.70 9.94
CA GLY A 5 10.09 -2.83 10.39
C GLY A 5 10.55 -3.09 11.83
N THR A 6 9.75 -3.79 12.63
CA THR A 6 10.07 -4.15 14.02
C THR A 6 10.32 -5.64 14.21
N GLY A 7 10.35 -6.44 13.13
CA GLY A 7 10.75 -7.85 13.17
C GLY A 7 9.69 -8.87 12.74
N ASP A 8 8.47 -8.47 12.38
CA ASP A 8 7.43 -9.38 11.85
C ASP A 8 7.72 -9.73 10.39
N TRP A 9 8.61 -10.70 10.20
CA TRP A 9 9.11 -11.09 8.90
C TRP A 9 8.21 -12.12 8.23
N ASN A 10 7.43 -12.88 9.00
CA ASN A 10 6.46 -13.83 8.48
C ASN A 10 5.07 -13.20 8.19
N GLY A 11 4.81 -11.99 8.68
CA GLY A 11 3.58 -11.23 8.45
C GLY A 11 2.39 -11.66 9.31
N ASP A 12 2.62 -12.32 10.44
CA ASP A 12 1.56 -12.76 11.36
C ASP A 12 1.20 -11.71 12.43
N GLY A 13 1.95 -10.61 12.45
CA GLY A 13 1.72 -9.50 13.36
C GLY A 13 2.29 -9.71 14.75
N GLU A 14 3.11 -10.71 15.01
CA GLU A 14 3.90 -10.83 16.24
C GLU A 14 5.40 -10.90 15.95
N PHE A 15 6.22 -10.85 16.99
CA PHE A 15 7.66 -11.11 16.85
C PHE A 15 8.01 -12.29 17.74
N ASP A 16 8.29 -13.43 17.12
CA ASP A 16 8.67 -14.64 17.83
C ASP A 16 9.81 -15.42 17.13
N THR A 17 10.06 -16.64 17.58
CA THR A 17 11.16 -17.46 17.04
C THR A 17 10.99 -17.81 15.56
N SER A 18 9.75 -17.83 15.06
CA SER A 18 9.43 -18.10 13.65
C SER A 18 9.98 -16.99 12.75
N ASP A 19 9.89 -15.73 13.18
CA ASP A 19 10.49 -14.60 12.47
C ASP A 19 12.00 -14.72 12.41
N MET A 20 12.65 -15.08 13.52
CA MET A 20 14.11 -15.25 13.56
C MET A 20 14.56 -16.32 12.56
N VAL A 21 13.84 -17.44 12.51
CA VAL A 21 14.12 -18.53 11.56
C VAL A 21 13.98 -18.04 10.12
N LEU A 22 12.89 -17.32 9.80
CA LEU A 22 12.66 -16.79 8.47
C LEU A 22 13.73 -15.76 8.06
N ALA A 23 14.13 -14.89 9.00
CA ALA A 23 15.15 -13.87 8.78
C ALA A 23 16.49 -14.45 8.33
N PHE A 24 16.95 -15.50 9.02
CA PHE A 24 18.23 -16.12 8.74
C PHE A 24 18.18 -17.00 7.49
N GLN A 25 17.01 -17.58 7.18
CA GLN A 25 16.83 -18.36 5.95
C GLN A 25 16.79 -17.47 4.71
N ASP A 26 16.06 -16.36 4.75
CA ASP A 26 15.85 -15.45 3.61
C ASP A 26 16.89 -14.32 3.54
N GLY A 27 17.73 -14.16 4.56
CA GLY A 27 18.64 -13.02 4.67
C GLY A 27 17.91 -11.68 4.85
N GLY A 28 16.63 -11.70 5.24
CA GLY A 28 15.77 -10.51 5.29
C GLY A 28 16.30 -9.40 6.22
N TYR A 29 17.10 -9.76 7.23
CA TYR A 29 17.75 -8.81 8.13
C TYR A 29 18.77 -7.88 7.43
N GLU A 30 19.26 -8.26 6.24
CA GLU A 30 20.24 -7.47 5.47
C GLU A 30 19.58 -6.47 4.49
N LEU A 31 18.31 -6.68 4.15
CA LEU A 31 17.61 -5.90 3.12
C LEU A 31 17.17 -4.52 3.59
N GLY A 32 17.23 -4.25 4.90
CA GLY A 32 16.74 -3.01 5.49
C GLY A 32 15.22 -2.84 5.40
N PRO A 33 14.67 -1.69 5.82
CA PRO A 33 13.22 -1.48 5.87
C PRO A 33 12.58 -1.54 4.48
N ARG A 34 11.56 -2.39 4.31
CA ARG A 34 10.74 -2.39 3.08
C ARG A 34 10.01 -1.05 2.96
N PRO A 35 9.91 -0.48 1.74
CA PRO A 35 9.08 0.69 1.52
C PRO A 35 7.64 0.34 1.89
N ALA A 36 6.97 1.25 2.61
CA ALA A 36 5.57 1.07 2.93
C ALA A 36 4.79 0.92 1.63
N VAL A 37 4.08 -0.21 1.48
CA VAL A 37 3.16 -0.42 0.36
C VAL A 37 1.94 0.44 0.66
N VAL A 38 2.00 1.71 0.26
CA VAL A 38 0.88 2.64 0.35
C VAL A 38 -0.04 2.31 -0.83
N PRO A 39 -1.29 1.88 -0.61
CA PRO A 39 -2.25 1.75 -1.69
C PRO A 39 -2.37 3.11 -2.36
N GLU A 40 -2.13 3.18 -3.68
CA GLU A 40 -2.29 4.44 -4.38
C GLU A 40 -3.71 4.97 -4.10
N PRO A 41 -3.85 6.25 -3.73
CA PRO A 41 -5.18 6.84 -3.67
C PRO A 41 -5.78 6.66 -5.06
N ASN A 42 -7.03 6.21 -5.13
CA ASN A 42 -7.82 5.96 -6.35
C ASN A 42 -8.05 7.25 -7.18
N THR A 43 -6.99 7.96 -7.48
CA THR A 43 -6.88 9.25 -8.16
C THR A 43 -7.37 9.12 -9.58
N ALA A 44 -7.15 7.97 -10.23
CA ALA A 44 -7.76 7.66 -11.51
C ALA A 44 -9.30 7.72 -11.47
N LEU A 45 -9.93 7.11 -10.46
CA LEU A 45 -11.39 7.18 -10.27
C LEU A 45 -11.85 8.61 -9.95
N GLY A 46 -11.09 9.33 -9.13
CA GLY A 46 -11.36 10.75 -8.82
C GLY A 46 -11.30 11.65 -10.06
N LEU A 47 -10.29 11.48 -10.91
CA LEU A 47 -10.11 12.23 -12.15
C LEU A 47 -11.20 11.91 -13.18
N LEU A 48 -11.59 10.64 -13.30
CA LEU A 48 -12.69 10.21 -14.17
C LEU A 48 -14.03 10.80 -13.72
N ALA A 49 -14.30 10.82 -12.42
CA ALA A 49 -15.52 11.43 -11.86
C ALA A 49 -15.56 12.95 -12.12
N ALA A 50 -14.45 13.65 -11.89
CA ALA A 50 -14.35 15.10 -12.15
C ALA A 50 -14.50 15.43 -13.64
N GLY A 51 -13.87 14.64 -14.52
CA GLY A 51 -14.01 14.76 -15.97
C GLY A 51 -15.45 14.53 -16.43
N GLY A 52 -16.13 13.50 -15.92
CA GLY A 52 -17.54 13.24 -16.21
C GLY A 52 -18.47 14.35 -15.76
N LEU A 53 -18.24 14.93 -14.58
CA LEU A 53 -19.04 16.04 -14.05
C LEU A 53 -18.91 17.30 -14.91
N THR A 54 -17.69 17.64 -15.33
CA THR A 54 -17.43 18.83 -16.16
C THR A 54 -17.98 18.69 -17.58
N LEU A 55 -17.88 17.50 -18.18
CA LEU A 55 -18.43 17.19 -19.51
C LEU A 55 -19.97 17.20 -19.52
N THR A 56 -20.61 16.72 -18.45
CA THR A 56 -22.08 16.74 -18.35
C THR A 56 -22.61 18.14 -18.03
N ALA A 57 -21.89 18.92 -17.22
CA ALA A 57 -22.22 20.31 -16.92
C ALA A 57 -22.06 21.23 -18.15
N SER A 58 -21.02 21.05 -18.97
CA SER A 58 -20.81 21.85 -20.18
C SER A 58 -21.86 21.55 -21.25
N ARG A 59 -22.29 20.29 -21.39
CA ARG A 59 -23.38 19.89 -22.30
C ARG A 59 -24.74 20.46 -21.93
N ARG A 60 -25.01 20.69 -20.64
CA ARG A 60 -26.27 21.31 -20.17
C ARG A 60 -26.36 22.81 -20.42
N ARG A 61 -25.23 23.50 -20.61
CA ARG A 61 -25.18 24.94 -20.88
C ARG A 61 -25.30 25.30 -22.36
N HIS A 62 -25.14 24.33 -23.25
CA HIS A 62 -25.18 24.51 -24.71
C HIS A 62 -26.55 24.17 -25.35
N LYS A 63 -27.53 23.72 -24.55
CA LYS A 63 -28.94 23.63 -24.92
C LYS A 63 -29.68 24.80 -24.30
#